data_AF-A0A8D2J100-F1
#
_entry.id   AF-A0A8D2J100-F1
#
_cell.length_a   1.000
_cell.length_b   1.000
_cell.length_c   1.000
_cell.angle_alpha   90.00
_cell.angle_beta   90.00
_cell.angle_gamma   90.00
#
_symmetry.space_group_name_H-M   'P 1'
#
loop_
_entity.id
_entity.type
_entity.pdbx_description
1 polymer ?
#
loop_
_entity_poly.entity_id
_entity_poly.type
_entity_poly.pdbx_seq_one_letter_code
_entity_poly.pdbx_strand_id
1 'polypeptide(L)'
;MRPFIVVLCLCLGLVHSREPMRTKRAVDPDAFRNISELITSKGYPAEEHTVVTRDGYILSMSRIPFGIKNQGNSVMKPVVFLQHGFLGDGSQWVTNLANNSLGFILADANHDVWIGNTRGNILSRSHQHLSVDQDEFWAFSFDEMAKFDLPAMIHYILEKTGQQQLYYVGHSQGTTIAFIAFSTMPELAQKIKMFFALAPVTRLDHAKTPAVRLFVLPERLLRFIFGKREFLPQNWLVQRISSTVCGLGAVSTLCGNFLFLISGYNNENMNMVSTEFRFIAFNFRSLYPKLGKVDAVVMCC
;
A
#
# COMPACT_ATOMS: atom_id res chain seq x y z
N MET A 1 -3.87 26.32 7.04
CA MET A 1 -4.10 25.29 8.09
C MET A 1 -3.47 23.93 7.76
N ARG A 2 -3.56 23.42 6.52
CA ARG A 2 -2.94 22.14 6.12
C ARG A 2 -1.43 21.99 6.35
N PRO A 3 -0.56 22.98 6.01
CA PRO A 3 0.86 22.88 6.34
C PRO A 3 1.13 23.01 7.85
N PHE A 4 0.25 23.69 8.59
CA PHE A 4 0.38 23.89 10.04
C PHE A 4 0.20 22.60 10.83
N ILE A 5 -0.65 21.66 10.40
CA ILE A 5 -0.84 20.38 11.08
C ILE A 5 0.38 19.48 10.88
N VAL A 6 0.96 19.46 9.68
CA VAL A 6 2.20 18.74 9.38
C VAL A 6 3.36 19.32 10.21
N VAL A 7 3.47 20.65 10.27
CA VAL A 7 4.46 21.33 11.13
C VAL A 7 4.21 21.03 12.61
N LEU A 8 2.96 21.02 13.09
CA LEU A 8 2.62 20.71 14.48
C LEU A 8 2.95 19.25 14.85
N CYS A 9 2.69 18.29 13.96
CA CYS A 9 3.09 16.88 14.15
C CYS A 9 4.62 16.72 14.16
N LEU A 10 5.34 17.47 13.34
CA LEU A 10 6.81 17.52 13.35
C LEU A 10 7.35 18.17 14.64
N CYS A 11 6.72 19.25 15.10
CA CYS A 11 7.10 19.96 16.33
C CYS A 11 6.87 19.11 17.60
N LEU A 12 5.78 18.35 17.68
CA LEU A 12 5.49 17.49 18.84
C LEU A 12 6.50 16.35 18.98
N GLY A 13 7.03 15.85 17.86
CA GLY A 13 8.06 14.83 17.90
C GLY A 13 9.45 15.36 18.29
N LEU A 14 9.78 16.62 17.97
CA LEU A 14 11.04 17.25 18.37
C LEU A 14 11.18 17.38 19.90
N VAL A 15 10.07 17.43 20.64
CA VAL A 15 10.06 17.53 22.10
C VAL A 15 10.46 16.21 22.79
N HIS A 16 10.45 15.08 22.07
CA HIS A 16 10.69 13.74 22.65
C HIS A 16 12.04 13.08 22.28
N SER A 17 12.85 13.67 21.40
CA SER A 17 14.13 13.07 20.99
C SER A 17 15.31 13.61 21.82
N ARG A 18 15.85 12.80 22.74
CA ARG A 18 17.15 13.00 23.39
C ARG A 18 18.17 12.00 22.82
N GLU A 19 18.77 12.29 21.68
CA GLU A 19 19.89 11.48 21.14
C GLU A 19 20.89 12.41 20.41
N PRO A 20 22.22 12.19 20.54
CA PRO A 20 23.25 13.07 20.00
C PRO A 20 23.47 12.91 18.49
N MET A 21 23.89 14.01 17.85
CA MET A 21 24.14 14.16 16.40
C MET A 21 25.03 13.05 15.80
N ARG A 22 24.52 12.34 14.78
CA ARG A 22 25.30 11.49 13.87
C ARG A 22 25.26 12.03 12.44
N THR A 23 26.37 11.88 11.72
CA THR A 23 26.70 12.45 10.40
C THR A 23 25.70 12.11 9.27
N LYS A 24 25.54 13.03 8.31
CA LYS A 24 24.72 12.89 7.08
C LYS A 24 24.99 11.55 6.40
N ARG A 25 23.96 10.73 6.23
CA ARG A 25 24.00 9.50 5.42
C ARG A 25 23.61 9.82 3.97
N ALA A 26 24.20 9.13 3.00
CA ALA A 26 23.85 9.26 1.59
C ALA A 26 22.39 8.81 1.37
N VAL A 27 21.67 9.48 0.48
CA VAL A 27 20.29 9.13 0.11
C VAL A 27 20.31 7.82 -0.68
N ASP A 28 19.39 6.91 -0.36
CA ASP A 28 19.25 5.64 -1.07
C ASP A 28 18.98 5.90 -2.57
N PRO A 29 19.73 5.30 -3.52
CA PRO A 29 19.46 5.43 -4.95
C PRO A 29 18.07 4.90 -5.35
N ASP A 30 17.45 4.04 -4.53
CA ASP A 30 16.08 3.53 -4.74
C ASP A 30 15.01 4.59 -4.42
N ALA A 31 15.36 5.71 -3.80
CA ALA A 31 14.40 6.66 -3.24
C ALA A 31 13.46 7.34 -4.21
N PHE A 32 13.89 7.45 -5.46
CA PHE A 32 13.13 8.13 -6.50
C PHE A 32 12.67 7.16 -7.60
N ARG A 33 12.90 5.85 -7.42
CA ARG A 33 12.51 4.84 -8.39
C ARG A 33 11.02 4.54 -8.31
N ASN A 34 10.38 4.37 -9.46
CA ASN A 34 9.06 3.74 -9.55
C ASN A 34 9.17 2.22 -9.34
N ILE A 35 8.05 1.50 -9.26
CA ILE A 35 8.06 0.05 -8.95
C ILE A 35 8.85 -0.73 -9.99
N SER A 36 8.69 -0.44 -11.28
CA SER A 36 9.39 -1.13 -12.37
C SER A 36 10.90 -0.86 -12.35
N GLU A 37 11.29 0.37 -12.01
CA GLU A 37 12.69 0.74 -11.79
C GLU A 37 13.28 0.03 -10.56
N LEU A 38 12.52 -0.12 -9.47
CA LEU A 38 12.94 -0.90 -8.31
C LEU A 38 13.18 -2.36 -8.71
N ILE A 39 12.22 -2.98 -9.40
CA ILE A 39 12.30 -4.37 -9.87
C ILE A 39 13.52 -4.58 -10.78
N THR A 40 13.66 -3.76 -11.82
CA THR A 40 14.76 -3.87 -12.80
C THR A 40 16.12 -3.56 -12.19
N SER A 41 16.20 -2.64 -11.22
CA SER A 41 17.45 -2.34 -10.52
C SER A 41 18.01 -3.51 -9.70
N LYS A 42 17.15 -4.46 -9.30
CA LYS A 42 17.55 -5.71 -8.63
C LYS A 42 17.78 -6.86 -9.62
N GLY A 43 17.68 -6.61 -10.93
CA GLY A 43 17.95 -7.58 -12.00
C GLY A 43 16.77 -8.47 -12.41
N TYR A 44 15.56 -8.16 -11.96
CA TYR A 44 14.34 -8.92 -12.29
C TYR A 44 13.63 -8.32 -13.52
N PRO A 45 12.91 -9.13 -14.31
CA PRO A 45 12.01 -8.61 -15.34
C PRO A 45 10.83 -7.86 -14.69
N ALA A 46 10.44 -6.73 -15.28
CA ALA A 46 9.27 -5.96 -14.89
C ALA A 46 8.34 -5.77 -16.08
N GLU A 47 7.06 -6.07 -15.88
CA GLU A 47 5.98 -5.70 -16.80
C GLU A 47 5.01 -4.74 -16.09
N GLU A 48 4.49 -3.77 -16.82
CA GLU A 48 3.44 -2.87 -16.35
C GLU A 48 2.14 -3.15 -17.09
N HIS A 49 1.04 -3.18 -16.34
CA HIS A 49 -0.29 -3.44 -16.86
C HIS A 49 -1.25 -2.38 -16.38
N THR A 50 -2.26 -2.10 -17.19
CA THR A 50 -3.32 -1.16 -16.85
C THR A 50 -4.66 -1.88 -16.90
N VAL A 51 -5.48 -1.65 -15.88
CA VAL A 51 -6.82 -2.23 -15.76
C VAL A 51 -7.83 -1.12 -15.55
N VAL A 52 -8.97 -1.23 -16.24
CA VAL A 52 -10.09 -0.32 -16.07
C VAL A 52 -11.15 -1.00 -15.21
N THR A 53 -11.49 -0.37 -14.09
CA THR A 53 -12.57 -0.81 -13.21
C THR A 53 -13.93 -0.49 -13.80
N ARG A 54 -14.97 -1.19 -13.35
CA ARG A 54 -16.34 -0.99 -13.86
C ARG A 54 -16.86 0.43 -13.65
N ASP A 55 -16.41 1.11 -12.60
CA ASP A 55 -16.78 2.49 -12.31
C ASP A 55 -15.81 3.53 -12.89
N GLY A 56 -14.82 3.09 -13.69
CA GLY A 56 -14.04 3.95 -14.57
C GLY A 56 -12.68 4.39 -14.06
N TYR A 57 -12.24 3.94 -12.87
CA TYR A 57 -10.85 4.11 -12.42
C TYR A 57 -9.91 3.27 -13.26
N ILE A 58 -8.74 3.84 -13.52
CA ILE A 58 -7.66 3.23 -14.28
C ILE A 58 -6.54 2.89 -13.29
N LEU A 59 -6.33 1.59 -13.06
CA LEU A 59 -5.39 1.05 -12.09
C LEU A 59 -4.13 0.55 -12.79
N SER A 60 -2.97 0.76 -12.16
CA SER A 60 -1.69 0.19 -12.61
C SER A 60 -1.34 -1.05 -11.82
N MET A 61 -0.87 -2.11 -12.49
CA MET A 61 -0.30 -3.29 -11.85
C MET A 61 1.12 -3.50 -12.35
N SER A 62 2.00 -3.94 -11.46
CA SER A 62 3.34 -4.39 -11.83
C SER A 62 3.41 -5.90 -11.77
N ARG A 63 4.23 -6.52 -12.62
CA ARG A 63 4.39 -7.97 -12.67
C ARG A 63 5.86 -8.34 -12.76
N ILE A 64 6.25 -9.34 -11.97
CA ILE A 64 7.55 -10.03 -12.05
C ILE A 64 7.28 -11.44 -12.60
N PRO A 65 7.40 -11.66 -13.92
CA PRO A 65 6.98 -12.91 -14.55
C PRO A 65 7.87 -14.12 -14.18
N PHE A 66 9.11 -13.89 -13.76
CA PHE A 66 10.05 -14.93 -13.32
C PHE A 66 11.22 -14.35 -12.51
N GLY A 67 11.81 -15.17 -11.65
CA GLY A 67 13.05 -14.84 -10.93
C GLY A 67 14.31 -14.88 -11.79
N ILE A 68 15.43 -14.38 -11.27
CA ILE A 68 16.68 -14.15 -12.03
C ILE A 68 17.20 -15.45 -12.66
N LYS A 69 17.12 -16.56 -11.93
CA LYS A 69 17.62 -17.88 -12.38
C LYS A 69 16.61 -18.67 -13.21
N ASN A 70 15.39 -18.16 -13.36
CA ASN A 70 14.27 -18.85 -14.01
C ASN A 70 14.01 -18.34 -15.44
N GLN A 71 14.93 -17.56 -16.00
CA GLN A 71 14.83 -17.01 -17.35
C GLN A 71 14.78 -18.13 -18.41
N GLY A 72 13.83 -18.03 -19.34
CA GLY A 72 13.64 -19.04 -20.41
C GLY A 72 12.83 -20.27 -19.99
N ASN A 73 12.40 -20.38 -18.73
CA ASN A 73 11.50 -21.45 -18.31
C ASN A 73 10.07 -21.18 -18.79
N SER A 74 9.62 -21.93 -19.81
CA SER A 74 8.29 -21.81 -20.44
C SER A 74 7.16 -22.49 -19.66
N VAL A 75 7.45 -23.10 -18.50
CA VAL A 75 6.43 -23.70 -17.66
C VAL A 75 5.45 -22.63 -17.17
N MET A 76 4.17 -22.94 -17.24
CA MET A 76 3.08 -22.14 -16.68
C MET A 76 3.25 -22.06 -15.15
N LYS A 77 3.51 -20.86 -14.63
CA LYS A 77 3.83 -20.63 -13.21
C LYS A 77 2.56 -20.37 -12.41
N PRO A 78 2.47 -20.84 -11.16
CA PRO A 78 1.39 -20.43 -10.27
C PRO A 78 1.43 -18.92 -10.04
N VAL A 79 0.27 -18.29 -10.10
CA VAL A 79 0.15 -16.84 -9.96
C VAL A 79 -0.01 -16.46 -8.49
N VAL A 80 0.72 -15.45 -8.04
CA VAL A 80 0.55 -14.82 -6.73
C VAL A 80 0.24 -13.34 -6.91
N PHE A 81 -0.89 -12.89 -6.36
CA PHE A 81 -1.28 -11.48 -6.34
C PHE A 81 -1.01 -10.87 -4.97
N LEU A 82 -0.24 -9.79 -4.95
CA LEU A 82 0.20 -9.08 -3.75
C LEU A 82 -0.53 -7.74 -3.63
N GLN A 83 -1.31 -7.55 -2.55
CA GLN A 83 -2.08 -6.34 -2.29
C GLN A 83 -1.56 -5.57 -1.08
N HIS A 84 -1.13 -4.34 -1.31
CA HIS A 84 -0.60 -3.42 -0.30
C HIS A 84 -1.64 -3.01 0.77
N GLY A 85 -1.13 -2.41 1.85
CA GLY A 85 -1.93 -1.91 2.97
C GLY A 85 -2.37 -0.45 2.85
N PHE A 86 -2.89 0.08 3.97
CA PHE A 86 -3.34 1.47 4.08
C PHE A 86 -2.18 2.45 3.83
N LEU A 87 -2.44 3.48 3.01
CA LEU A 87 -1.46 4.49 2.58
C LEU A 87 -0.19 3.96 1.89
N GLY A 88 -0.15 2.69 1.47
CA GLY A 88 0.95 2.10 0.72
C GLY A 88 0.64 1.95 -0.76
N ASP A 89 1.66 1.67 -1.57
CA ASP A 89 1.51 1.25 -2.96
C ASP A 89 2.13 -0.15 -3.15
N GLY A 90 2.13 -0.65 -4.38
CA GLY A 90 2.74 -1.93 -4.72
C GLY A 90 4.22 -2.05 -4.37
N SER A 91 4.96 -0.93 -4.18
CA SER A 91 6.39 -0.97 -3.89
C SER A 91 6.70 -1.69 -2.58
N GLN A 92 5.75 -1.76 -1.63
CA GLN A 92 5.88 -2.45 -0.34
C GLN A 92 6.43 -3.88 -0.45
N TRP A 93 6.20 -4.53 -1.59
CA TRP A 93 6.63 -5.91 -1.83
C TRP A 93 8.03 -6.05 -2.45
N VAL A 94 8.66 -4.93 -2.81
CA VAL A 94 9.93 -4.86 -3.58
C VAL A 94 10.88 -3.74 -3.12
N THR A 95 10.61 -3.04 -2.01
CA THR A 95 11.45 -1.93 -1.52
C THR A 95 12.78 -2.37 -0.90
N ASN A 96 12.85 -3.56 -0.32
CA ASN A 96 14.06 -4.02 0.36
C ASN A 96 15.03 -4.71 -0.64
N LEU A 97 15.95 -5.52 -0.13
CA LEU A 97 16.85 -6.33 -0.94
C LEU A 97 16.08 -7.49 -1.59
N ALA A 98 16.65 -8.05 -2.66
CA ALA A 98 16.07 -9.21 -3.36
C ALA A 98 15.78 -10.40 -2.42
N ASN A 99 16.67 -10.65 -1.45
CA ASN A 99 16.57 -11.79 -0.53
C ASN A 99 15.62 -11.59 0.66
N ASN A 100 15.03 -10.40 0.84
CA ASN A 100 14.12 -10.11 1.94
C ASN A 100 12.87 -9.31 1.52
N SER A 101 12.57 -9.27 0.23
CA SER A 101 11.32 -8.71 -0.29
C SER A 101 10.47 -9.82 -0.89
N LEU A 102 9.22 -9.93 -0.44
CA LEU A 102 8.36 -11.07 -0.79
C LEU A 102 8.16 -11.20 -2.31
N GLY A 103 8.07 -10.09 -3.04
CA GLY A 103 7.91 -10.11 -4.50
C GLY A 103 9.06 -10.83 -5.20
N PHE A 104 10.30 -10.54 -4.79
CA PHE A 104 11.50 -11.17 -5.35
C PHE A 104 11.65 -12.62 -4.92
N ILE A 105 11.42 -12.91 -3.63
CA ILE A 105 11.49 -14.28 -3.09
C ILE A 105 10.52 -15.21 -3.82
N LEU A 106 9.27 -14.76 -4.06
CA LEU A 106 8.27 -15.56 -4.77
C LEU A 106 8.64 -15.80 -6.25
N ALA A 107 9.18 -14.78 -6.93
CA ALA A 107 9.64 -14.89 -8.30
C ALA A 107 10.80 -15.91 -8.43
N ASP A 108 11.76 -15.88 -7.50
CA ASP A 108 12.85 -16.86 -7.44
C ASP A 108 12.35 -18.27 -7.07
N ALA A 109 11.29 -18.35 -6.26
CA ALA A 109 10.54 -19.58 -6.00
C ALA A 109 9.61 -20.00 -7.17
N ASN A 110 9.84 -19.47 -8.38
CA ASN A 110 9.18 -19.83 -9.63
C ASN A 110 7.67 -19.55 -9.69
N HIS A 111 7.23 -18.46 -9.04
CA HIS A 111 5.87 -17.92 -9.18
C HIS A 111 5.82 -16.79 -10.21
N ASP A 112 4.65 -16.60 -10.83
CA ASP A 112 4.32 -15.40 -11.59
C ASP A 112 3.70 -14.36 -10.63
N VAL A 113 4.47 -13.33 -10.31
CA VAL A 113 4.11 -12.38 -9.24
C VAL A 113 3.45 -11.16 -9.82
N TRP A 114 2.23 -10.87 -9.35
CA TRP A 114 1.46 -9.68 -9.71
C TRP A 114 1.30 -8.79 -8.49
N ILE A 115 1.49 -7.49 -8.68
CA ILE A 115 1.51 -6.48 -7.62
C ILE A 115 0.43 -5.44 -7.93
N GLY A 116 -0.60 -5.40 -7.09
CA GLY A 116 -1.74 -4.51 -7.27
C GLY A 116 -1.51 -3.12 -6.72
N ASN A 117 -2.12 -2.12 -7.36
CA ASN A 117 -2.30 -0.78 -6.81
C ASN A 117 -3.79 -0.45 -6.73
N THR A 118 -4.21 0.17 -5.64
CA THR A 118 -5.60 0.61 -5.47
C THR A 118 -5.82 2.02 -6.00
N ARG A 119 -7.07 2.31 -6.40
CA ARG A 119 -7.51 3.65 -6.81
C ARG A 119 -7.03 4.75 -5.85
N GLY A 120 -6.62 5.87 -6.43
CA GLY A 120 -6.16 7.04 -5.69
C GLY A 120 -4.69 7.03 -5.28
N ASN A 121 -3.99 5.89 -5.33
CA ASN A 121 -2.55 5.89 -5.13
C ASN A 121 -1.79 6.51 -6.31
N ILE A 122 -0.50 6.82 -6.11
CA ILE A 122 0.29 7.58 -7.10
C ILE A 122 0.33 6.93 -8.50
N LEU A 123 0.18 5.61 -8.57
CA LEU A 123 0.18 4.83 -9.81
C LEU A 123 -1.22 4.57 -10.38
N SER A 124 -2.28 4.82 -9.60
CA SER A 124 -3.67 4.53 -9.96
C SER A 124 -4.56 5.75 -9.71
N ARG A 125 -4.09 6.93 -10.15
CA ARG A 125 -4.74 8.23 -9.97
C ARG A 125 -5.33 8.80 -11.27
N SER A 126 -5.98 7.92 -12.03
CA SER A 126 -6.58 8.24 -13.33
C SER A 126 -7.99 7.65 -13.42
N HIS A 127 -8.87 8.30 -14.18
CA HIS A 127 -10.25 7.87 -14.39
C HIS A 127 -10.70 8.25 -15.80
N GLN A 128 -11.61 7.47 -16.39
CA GLN A 128 -12.14 7.70 -17.74
C GLN A 128 -12.92 9.03 -17.92
N HIS A 129 -13.45 9.59 -16.82
CA HIS A 129 -14.42 10.69 -16.86
C HIS A 129 -14.19 11.76 -15.80
N LEU A 130 -13.51 11.42 -14.69
CA LEU A 130 -13.30 12.31 -13.57
C LEU A 130 -11.84 12.78 -13.51
N SER A 131 -11.64 14.06 -13.23
CA SER A 131 -10.34 14.64 -12.89
C SER A 131 -10.05 14.50 -11.40
N VAL A 132 -8.77 14.42 -11.04
CA VAL A 132 -8.29 14.43 -9.64
C VAL A 132 -8.67 15.71 -8.88
N ASP A 133 -9.06 16.77 -9.60
CA ASP A 133 -9.54 18.02 -9.01
C ASP A 133 -11.05 18.02 -8.69
N GLN A 134 -11.75 16.92 -8.94
CA GLN A 134 -13.17 16.75 -8.63
C GLN A 134 -13.35 15.98 -7.32
N ASP A 135 -14.31 16.39 -6.49
CA ASP A 135 -14.59 15.72 -5.21
C ASP A 135 -15.09 14.29 -5.42
N GLU A 136 -15.79 14.07 -6.53
CA GLU A 136 -16.34 12.79 -6.99
C GLU A 136 -15.24 11.76 -7.27
N PHE A 137 -14.09 12.20 -7.80
CA PHE A 137 -12.93 11.32 -8.01
C PHE A 137 -12.44 10.71 -6.69
N TRP A 138 -12.61 11.43 -5.58
CA TRP A 138 -12.17 10.97 -4.27
C TRP A 138 -13.29 10.31 -3.47
N ALA A 139 -14.49 10.15 -4.01
CA ALA A 139 -15.67 9.70 -3.27
C ALA A 139 -15.73 8.17 -3.07
N PHE A 140 -14.60 7.53 -2.71
CA PHE A 140 -14.47 6.09 -2.51
C PHE A 140 -13.90 5.74 -1.11
N SER A 141 -14.04 4.48 -0.72
CA SER A 141 -13.40 3.84 0.44
C SER A 141 -12.78 2.48 0.05
N PHE A 142 -12.35 1.68 1.04
CA PHE A 142 -12.00 0.28 0.80
C PHE A 142 -13.19 -0.56 0.29
N ASP A 143 -14.44 -0.07 0.42
CA ASP A 143 -15.63 -0.75 -0.11
C ASP A 143 -15.56 -0.82 -1.64
N GLU A 144 -15.28 0.32 -2.29
CA GLU A 144 -15.12 0.36 -3.74
C GLU A 144 -13.85 -0.39 -4.20
N MET A 145 -12.77 -0.36 -3.41
CA MET A 145 -11.58 -1.18 -3.71
C MET A 145 -11.92 -2.67 -3.72
N ALA A 146 -12.70 -3.14 -2.74
CA ALA A 146 -13.15 -4.53 -2.70
C ALA A 146 -14.15 -4.85 -3.82
N LYS A 147 -15.07 -3.94 -4.11
CA LYS A 147 -16.17 -4.16 -5.05
C LYS A 147 -15.77 -4.02 -6.53
N PHE A 148 -14.77 -3.20 -6.84
CA PHE A 148 -14.43 -2.83 -8.21
C PHE A 148 -12.96 -3.03 -8.55
N ASP A 149 -12.02 -2.61 -7.69
CA ASP A 149 -10.59 -2.74 -8.00
C ASP A 149 -10.16 -4.20 -8.02
N LEU A 150 -10.44 -4.92 -6.93
CA LEU A 150 -9.98 -6.29 -6.76
C LEU A 150 -10.55 -7.26 -7.83
N PRO A 151 -11.86 -7.24 -8.16
CA PRO A 151 -12.38 -8.05 -9.25
C PRO A 151 -11.74 -7.73 -10.59
N ALA A 152 -11.58 -6.44 -10.93
CA ALA A 152 -11.00 -6.04 -12.20
C ALA A 152 -9.55 -6.52 -12.34
N MET A 153 -8.75 -6.38 -11.29
CA MET A 153 -7.35 -6.86 -11.27
C MET A 153 -7.29 -8.39 -11.38
N ILE A 154 -8.06 -9.13 -10.58
CA ILE A 154 -8.05 -10.61 -10.62
C ILE A 154 -8.50 -11.12 -12.00
N HIS A 155 -9.57 -10.58 -12.56
CA HIS A 155 -10.06 -11.02 -13.88
C HIS A 155 -9.02 -10.77 -14.96
N TYR A 156 -8.40 -9.59 -14.98
CA TYR A 156 -7.33 -9.28 -15.92
C TYR A 156 -6.16 -10.26 -15.79
N ILE A 157 -5.73 -10.58 -14.57
CA ILE A 157 -4.62 -11.50 -14.32
C ILE A 157 -4.94 -12.90 -14.85
N LEU A 158 -6.12 -13.42 -14.55
CA LEU A 158 -6.53 -14.76 -14.98
C LEU A 158 -6.69 -14.85 -16.50
N GLU A 159 -7.24 -13.81 -17.13
CA GLU A 159 -7.33 -13.71 -18.58
C GLU A 159 -5.94 -13.66 -19.23
N LYS A 160 -5.05 -12.81 -18.69
CA LYS A 160 -3.69 -12.62 -19.22
C LYS A 160 -2.82 -13.86 -19.10
N THR A 161 -2.99 -14.62 -18.02
CA THR A 161 -2.16 -15.79 -17.69
C THR A 161 -2.77 -17.12 -18.15
N GLY A 162 -4.08 -17.16 -18.42
CA GLY A 162 -4.84 -18.38 -18.69
C GLY A 162 -5.09 -19.25 -17.44
N GLN A 163 -4.66 -18.80 -16.26
CA GLN A 163 -4.88 -19.51 -15.00
C GLN A 163 -6.35 -19.45 -14.59
N GLN A 164 -6.82 -20.51 -13.92
CA GLN A 164 -8.19 -20.54 -13.39
C GLN A 164 -8.29 -19.97 -11.97
N GLN A 165 -7.19 -20.05 -11.21
CA GLN A 165 -7.10 -19.57 -9.85
C GLN A 165 -5.72 -18.95 -9.57
N LEU A 166 -5.64 -18.08 -8.57
CA LEU A 166 -4.40 -17.49 -8.08
C LEU A 166 -4.30 -17.54 -6.55
N TYR A 167 -3.10 -17.37 -6.01
CA TYR A 167 -2.89 -17.13 -4.59
C TYR A 167 -2.99 -15.63 -4.30
N TYR A 168 -3.68 -15.27 -3.22
CA TYR A 168 -3.81 -13.89 -2.78
C TYR A 168 -3.00 -13.66 -1.50
N VAL A 169 -2.16 -12.63 -1.49
CA VAL A 169 -1.48 -12.17 -0.28
C VAL A 169 -1.87 -10.71 -0.04
N GLY A 170 -2.50 -10.44 1.09
CA GLY A 170 -2.88 -9.09 1.50
C GLY A 170 -2.13 -8.67 2.75
N HIS A 171 -1.73 -7.40 2.82
CA HIS A 171 -1.22 -6.80 4.05
C HIS A 171 -2.18 -5.72 4.56
N SER A 172 -2.50 -5.71 5.87
CA SER A 172 -3.29 -4.64 6.51
C SER A 172 -4.61 -4.40 5.76
N GLN A 173 -4.88 -3.19 5.22
CA GLN A 173 -6.07 -2.90 4.42
C GLN A 173 -6.26 -3.85 3.21
N GLY A 174 -5.18 -4.35 2.61
CA GLY A 174 -5.27 -5.38 1.56
C GLY A 174 -6.02 -6.62 2.04
N THR A 175 -5.89 -6.98 3.32
CA THR A 175 -6.67 -8.07 3.91
C THR A 175 -8.14 -7.70 4.05
N THR A 176 -8.47 -6.47 4.47
CA THR A 176 -9.84 -5.98 4.58
C THR A 176 -10.56 -6.02 3.23
N ILE A 177 -9.88 -5.58 2.17
CA ILE A 177 -10.38 -5.61 0.79
C ILE A 177 -10.73 -7.05 0.40
N ALA A 178 -9.83 -8.01 0.66
CA ALA A 178 -10.07 -9.43 0.42
C ALA A 178 -11.22 -10.00 1.26
N PHE A 179 -11.29 -9.69 2.56
CA PHE A 179 -12.39 -10.16 3.42
C PHE A 179 -13.74 -9.69 2.91
N ILE A 180 -13.87 -8.41 2.52
CA ILE A 180 -15.11 -7.88 1.94
C ILE A 180 -15.41 -8.57 0.61
N ALA A 181 -14.44 -8.62 -0.29
CA ALA A 181 -14.65 -9.15 -1.63
C ALA A 181 -15.02 -10.64 -1.62
N PHE A 182 -14.25 -11.47 -0.91
CA PHE A 182 -14.42 -12.92 -0.92
C PHE A 182 -15.64 -13.38 -0.11
N SER A 183 -16.11 -12.59 0.85
CA SER A 183 -17.36 -12.88 1.58
C SER A 183 -18.62 -12.44 0.83
N THR A 184 -18.52 -11.44 -0.06
CA THR A 184 -19.68 -10.86 -0.77
C THR A 184 -19.78 -11.25 -2.24
N MET A 185 -18.70 -11.78 -2.84
CA MET A 185 -18.65 -12.21 -4.24
C MET A 185 -18.13 -13.66 -4.37
N PRO A 186 -19.00 -14.68 -4.20
CA PRO A 186 -18.60 -16.09 -4.24
C PRO A 186 -17.90 -16.51 -5.53
N GLU A 187 -18.31 -15.96 -6.69
CA GLU A 187 -17.68 -16.24 -7.98
C GLU A 187 -16.23 -15.75 -8.05
N LEU A 188 -15.91 -14.65 -7.38
CA LEU A 188 -14.54 -14.17 -7.25
C LEU A 188 -13.76 -15.02 -6.27
N ALA A 189 -14.36 -15.38 -5.13
CA ALA A 189 -13.73 -16.21 -4.11
C ALA A 189 -13.30 -17.59 -4.65
N GLN A 190 -14.09 -18.19 -5.55
CA GLN A 190 -13.74 -19.45 -6.23
C GLN A 190 -12.46 -19.35 -7.08
N LYS A 191 -12.05 -18.14 -7.49
CA LYS A 191 -10.83 -17.88 -8.23
C LYS A 191 -9.59 -17.75 -7.34
N ILE A 192 -9.76 -17.82 -6.02
CA ILE A 192 -8.67 -17.73 -5.04
C ILE A 192 -8.35 -19.13 -4.51
N LYS A 193 -7.12 -19.58 -4.74
CA LYS A 193 -6.65 -20.88 -4.27
C LYS A 193 -6.36 -20.88 -2.78
N MET A 194 -5.75 -19.80 -2.28
CA MET A 194 -5.53 -19.55 -0.87
C MET A 194 -5.35 -18.06 -0.62
N PHE A 195 -5.83 -17.59 0.53
CA PHE A 195 -5.67 -16.22 1.00
C PHE A 195 -4.69 -16.21 2.19
N PHE A 196 -3.53 -15.58 2.00
CA PHE A 196 -2.55 -15.28 3.04
C PHE A 196 -2.79 -13.86 3.57
N ALA A 197 -3.27 -13.75 4.81
CA ALA A 197 -3.59 -12.47 5.44
C ALA A 197 -2.48 -12.04 6.40
N LEU A 198 -1.67 -11.04 6.01
CA LEU A 198 -0.59 -10.49 6.83
C LEU A 198 -1.10 -9.25 7.59
N ALA A 199 -0.97 -9.28 8.91
CA ALA A 199 -1.56 -8.26 9.80
C ALA A 199 -3.05 -7.99 9.49
N PRO A 200 -3.92 -9.00 9.61
CA PRO A 200 -5.31 -8.91 9.17
C PRO A 200 -6.09 -7.82 9.92
N VAL A 201 -6.90 -7.05 9.19
CA VAL A 201 -7.75 -5.99 9.76
C VAL A 201 -9.21 -6.26 9.39
N THR A 202 -10.01 -6.67 10.37
CA THR A 202 -11.46 -6.84 10.24
C THR A 202 -12.25 -5.90 11.15
N ARG A 203 -11.67 -5.53 12.30
CA ARG A 203 -12.24 -4.60 13.29
C ARG A 203 -11.13 -3.76 13.91
N LEU A 204 -11.46 -2.53 14.29
CA LEU A 204 -10.52 -1.59 14.92
C LEU A 204 -10.84 -1.27 16.39
N ASP A 205 -11.85 -1.91 16.97
CA ASP A 205 -12.41 -1.55 18.28
C ASP A 205 -11.41 -1.63 19.45
N HIS A 206 -10.37 -2.46 19.30
CA HIS A 206 -9.31 -2.66 20.30
C HIS A 206 -7.93 -2.21 19.83
N ALA A 207 -7.85 -1.54 18.68
CA ALA A 207 -6.58 -1.09 18.15
C ALA A 207 -6.03 0.06 19.03
N LYS A 208 -4.79 -0.10 19.50
CA LYS A 208 -4.15 0.81 20.46
C LYS A 208 -3.37 1.96 19.80
N THR A 209 -3.27 1.98 18.48
CA THR A 209 -2.46 2.96 17.76
C THR A 209 -3.11 4.36 17.81
N PRO A 210 -2.33 5.43 18.00
CA PRO A 210 -2.87 6.79 18.11
C PRO A 210 -3.73 7.22 16.91
N ALA A 211 -3.42 6.74 15.69
CA ALA A 211 -4.21 7.05 14.49
C ALA A 211 -5.64 6.50 14.54
N VAL A 212 -5.89 5.40 15.25
CA VAL A 212 -7.26 4.87 15.41
C VAL A 212 -8.14 5.90 16.12
N ARG A 213 -7.59 6.71 17.04
CA ARG A 213 -8.35 7.80 17.68
C ARG A 213 -8.76 8.90 16.70
N LEU A 214 -7.99 9.14 15.64
CA LEU A 214 -8.36 10.04 14.56
C LEU A 214 -9.57 9.49 13.79
N PHE A 215 -9.59 8.18 13.57
CA PHE A 215 -10.64 7.49 12.83
C PHE A 215 -11.99 7.40 13.55
N VAL A 216 -12.02 7.59 14.88
CA VAL A 216 -13.27 7.65 15.67
C VAL A 216 -13.93 9.04 15.61
N LEU A 217 -13.26 10.05 15.06
CA LEU A 217 -13.85 11.40 14.98
C LEU A 217 -15.06 11.47 14.04
N PRO A 218 -16.03 12.37 14.29
CA PRO A 218 -17.16 12.56 13.39
C PRO A 218 -16.71 12.93 11.97
N GLU A 219 -17.37 12.39 10.95
CA GLU A 219 -17.06 12.63 9.54
C GLU A 219 -17.00 14.12 9.19
N ARG A 220 -17.91 14.93 9.76
CA ARG A 220 -17.91 16.39 9.57
C ARG A 220 -16.61 17.03 10.04
N LEU A 221 -16.07 16.58 11.17
CA LEU A 221 -14.82 17.09 11.72
C LEU A 221 -13.63 16.64 10.88
N LEU A 222 -13.62 15.38 10.44
CA LEU A 222 -12.56 14.86 9.57
C LEU A 222 -12.54 15.60 8.21
N ARG A 223 -13.70 15.84 7.61
CA ARG A 223 -13.83 16.64 6.39
C ARG A 223 -13.41 18.10 6.60
N PHE A 224 -13.67 18.66 7.77
CA PHE A 224 -13.22 20.02 8.11
C PHE A 224 -11.69 20.09 8.21
N ILE A 225 -11.06 19.12 8.87
CA ILE A 225 -9.60 19.09 9.10
C ILE A 225 -8.84 18.77 7.81
N PHE A 226 -9.25 17.72 7.10
CA PHE A 226 -8.49 17.16 5.98
C PHE A 226 -9.07 17.51 4.60
N GLY A 227 -10.35 17.90 4.53
CA GLY A 227 -11.06 18.15 3.28
C GLY A 227 -11.75 16.90 2.73
N LYS A 228 -12.18 16.97 1.47
CA LYS A 228 -12.96 15.92 0.78
C LYS A 228 -12.16 15.15 -0.29
N ARG A 229 -10.88 15.48 -0.47
CA ARG A 229 -10.00 14.95 -1.51
C ARG A 229 -8.84 14.19 -0.88
N GLU A 230 -7.72 14.10 -1.59
CA GLU A 230 -6.47 13.48 -1.14
C GLU A 230 -6.07 13.84 0.30
N PHE A 231 -6.08 12.83 1.16
CA PHE A 231 -5.39 12.83 2.45
C PHE A 231 -3.88 12.94 2.24
N LEU A 232 -3.30 14.09 2.61
CA LEU A 232 -1.86 14.38 2.55
C LEU A 232 -1.23 14.23 1.14
N PRO A 233 -1.47 15.19 0.22
CA PRO A 233 -0.98 15.10 -1.14
C PRO A 233 0.54 14.98 -1.22
N GLN A 234 0.99 13.91 -1.86
CA GLN A 234 2.40 13.72 -2.20
C GLN A 234 2.67 14.35 -3.56
N ASN A 235 3.35 15.48 -3.55
CA ASN A 235 3.99 16.01 -4.75
C ASN A 235 5.50 15.75 -4.69
N TRP A 236 6.16 15.80 -5.84
CA TRP A 236 7.60 15.56 -5.97
C TRP A 236 8.43 16.42 -5.00
N LEU A 237 7.95 17.62 -4.69
CA LEU A 237 8.59 18.56 -3.76
C LEU A 237 8.49 18.06 -2.31
N VAL A 238 7.32 17.61 -1.88
CA VAL A 238 7.09 17.00 -0.56
C VAL A 238 7.91 15.73 -0.42
N GLN A 239 7.92 14.85 -1.42
CA GLN A 239 8.74 13.63 -1.40
C GLN A 239 10.24 13.94 -1.28
N ARG A 240 10.74 14.93 -2.03
CA ARG A 240 12.15 15.34 -2.00
C ARG A 240 12.53 15.99 -0.68
N ILE A 241 11.65 16.83 -0.12
CA ILE A 241 11.85 17.44 1.20
C ILE A 241 11.83 16.34 2.28
N SER A 242 10.84 15.46 2.25
CA SER A 242 10.72 14.34 3.18
C SER A 242 11.92 13.41 3.10
N SER A 243 12.37 12.96 1.92
CA SER A 243 13.54 12.06 1.81
C SER A 243 14.83 12.73 2.30
N THR A 244 15.02 14.01 1.99
CA THR A 244 16.18 14.78 2.48
C THR A 244 16.14 14.96 3.99
N VAL A 245 14.96 15.26 4.54
CA VAL A 245 14.74 15.48 5.98
C VAL A 245 14.85 14.16 6.75
N CYS A 246 14.28 13.07 6.25
CA CYS A 246 14.34 11.75 6.87
C CYS A 246 15.73 11.10 6.80
N GLY A 247 16.57 11.49 5.83
CA GLY A 247 17.99 11.12 5.77
C GLY A 247 18.87 11.86 6.79
N LEU A 248 18.36 12.90 7.46
CA LEU A 248 19.02 13.55 8.58
C LEU A 248 18.78 12.75 9.86
N GLY A 249 19.85 12.33 10.54
CA GLY A 249 19.74 11.51 11.75
C GLY A 249 18.93 12.14 12.90
N ALA A 250 18.71 13.46 12.91
CA ALA A 250 17.86 14.15 13.88
C ALA A 250 16.35 13.97 13.65
N VAL A 251 15.94 13.62 12.42
CA VAL A 251 14.53 13.54 11.99
C VAL A 251 14.18 12.14 11.44
N SER A 252 15.16 11.25 11.24
CA SER A 252 14.92 9.86 10.84
C SER A 252 13.95 9.13 11.79
N THR A 253 14.09 9.34 13.10
CA THR A 253 13.17 8.82 14.13
C THR A 253 11.76 9.41 14.00
N LEU A 254 11.66 10.70 13.63
CA LEU A 254 10.37 11.40 13.45
C LEU A 254 9.63 10.94 12.20
N CYS A 255 10.37 10.63 11.15
CA CYS A 255 9.80 10.03 9.97
C CYS A 255 9.23 8.65 10.33
N GLY A 256 10.01 7.78 11.00
CA GLY A 256 9.51 6.53 11.59
C GLY A 256 8.25 6.70 12.45
N ASN A 257 8.13 7.85 13.12
CA ASN A 257 6.98 8.17 13.98
C ASN A 257 5.65 8.42 13.25
N PHE A 258 5.60 8.70 11.95
CA PHE A 258 4.28 8.76 11.27
C PHE A 258 3.73 7.35 10.99
N LEU A 259 4.58 6.41 10.55
CA LEU A 259 4.22 4.99 10.44
C LEU A 259 3.91 4.40 11.82
N PHE A 260 4.63 4.81 12.86
CA PHE A 260 4.34 4.50 14.26
C PHE A 260 2.91 4.88 14.67
N LEU A 261 2.44 6.06 14.27
CA LEU A 261 1.11 6.54 14.63
C LEU A 261 0.00 5.67 14.04
N ILE A 262 0.24 5.12 12.84
CA ILE A 262 -0.76 4.35 12.07
C ILE A 262 -0.72 2.87 12.40
N SER A 263 0.45 2.23 12.27
CA SER A 263 0.61 0.78 12.30
C SER A 263 1.52 0.30 13.44
N GLY A 264 2.18 1.20 14.17
CA GLY A 264 3.28 0.84 15.06
C GLY A 264 4.54 0.44 14.29
N TYR A 265 5.70 0.41 14.96
CA TYR A 265 6.94 -0.14 14.38
C TYR A 265 7.79 -0.84 15.45
N ASN A 266 8.63 -1.77 15.01
CA ASN A 266 9.64 -2.42 15.84
C ASN A 266 11.04 -2.01 15.38
N ASN A 267 11.75 -1.23 16.20
CA ASN A 267 13.12 -0.76 15.93
C ASN A 267 14.12 -1.90 15.67
N GLU A 268 13.91 -3.07 16.27
CA GLU A 268 14.84 -4.20 16.17
C GLU A 268 14.76 -4.89 14.80
N ASN A 269 13.61 -4.78 14.13
CA ASN A 269 13.32 -5.49 12.87
C ASN A 269 13.23 -4.56 11.65
N MET A 270 13.45 -3.25 11.83
CA MET A 270 13.39 -2.26 10.75
C MET A 270 14.78 -1.90 10.25
N ASN A 271 14.99 -1.94 8.93
CA ASN A 271 16.14 -1.29 8.33
C ASN A 271 15.90 0.22 8.27
N MET A 272 16.38 0.94 9.29
CA MET A 272 16.27 2.40 9.40
C MET A 272 16.94 3.17 8.25
N VAL A 273 17.72 2.50 7.38
CA VAL A 273 18.35 3.12 6.19
C VAL A 273 17.41 3.16 4.99
N SER A 274 16.45 2.24 4.88
CA SER A 274 15.49 2.13 3.75
C SER A 274 14.09 2.63 4.09
N THR A 275 13.95 3.45 5.14
CA THR A 275 12.64 3.95 5.58
C THR A 275 12.20 5.14 4.71
N GLU A 276 11.42 4.84 3.67
CA GLU A 276 10.85 5.85 2.78
C GLU A 276 9.35 6.05 3.00
N PHE A 277 8.94 7.31 2.93
CA PHE A 277 7.57 7.73 3.18
C PHE A 277 6.87 8.02 1.86
N ARG A 278 6.11 7.05 1.37
CA ARG A 278 5.15 7.24 0.29
C ARG A 278 3.76 7.23 0.92
N PHE A 279 3.20 8.41 1.21
CA PHE A 279 1.81 8.52 1.68
C PHE A 279 0.85 8.64 0.51
N ILE A 280 -0.38 8.17 0.68
CA ILE A 280 -1.36 8.12 -0.40
C ILE A 280 -2.66 8.81 -0.03
N ALA A 281 -3.29 9.35 -1.06
CA ALA A 281 -4.58 9.97 -1.03
C ALA A 281 -5.71 9.05 -0.58
N PHE A 282 -6.50 9.56 0.36
CA PHE A 282 -7.69 8.89 0.88
C PHE A 282 -8.80 9.89 1.21
N ASN A 283 -10.07 9.47 1.13
CA ASN A 283 -11.22 10.24 1.58
C ASN A 283 -11.87 9.59 2.81
N PHE A 284 -12.21 10.41 3.81
CA PHE A 284 -12.63 9.99 5.15
C PHE A 284 -13.99 9.27 5.25
N ARG A 285 -14.66 8.97 4.13
CA ARG A 285 -15.92 8.20 4.14
C ARG A 285 -15.73 6.78 4.68
N SER A 286 -14.51 6.27 4.62
CA SER A 286 -14.08 4.93 4.99
C SER A 286 -13.96 4.65 6.50
N LEU A 287 -14.19 5.63 7.36
CA LEU A 287 -13.81 5.54 8.79
C LEU A 287 -15.01 5.52 9.74
N TYR A 288 -16.23 5.53 9.18
CA TYR A 288 -17.46 5.40 9.95
C TYR A 288 -17.93 3.95 9.95
N PRO A 289 -18.38 3.40 11.10
CA PRO A 289 -18.40 1.96 11.32
C PRO A 289 -19.47 1.29 10.45
N LYS A 290 -19.01 0.49 9.48
CA LYS A 290 -19.83 -0.49 8.77
C LYS A 290 -19.22 -1.89 8.81
N LEU A 291 -18.26 -2.14 9.70
CA LEU A 291 -17.70 -3.46 9.91
C LEU A 291 -18.68 -4.29 10.74
N GLY A 292 -19.63 -4.92 10.04
CA GLY A 292 -20.49 -5.97 10.59
C GLY A 292 -19.67 -7.20 10.99
N LYS A 293 -20.29 -8.08 11.78
CA LYS A 293 -19.66 -9.29 12.33
C LYS A 293 -19.10 -10.18 11.20
N VAL A 294 -17.77 -10.25 11.09
CA VAL A 294 -17.07 -11.32 10.36
C VAL A 294 -16.15 -11.97 11.37
N ASP A 295 -16.47 -13.20 11.75
CA ASP A 295 -15.64 -14.03 12.62
C ASP A 295 -14.43 -14.51 11.80
N ALA A 296 -13.28 -13.85 11.99
CA ALA A 296 -12.01 -14.29 11.43
C ALA A 296 -11.09 -14.74 12.56
N VAL A 297 -10.63 -15.98 12.46
CA VAL A 297 -9.65 -16.60 13.36
C VAL A 297 -8.33 -15.85 13.24
N VAL A 298 -7.88 -15.26 14.34
CA VAL A 298 -6.60 -14.53 14.43
C VAL A 298 -5.48 -15.55 14.55
N MET A 299 -4.63 -15.64 13.53
CA MET A 299 -3.30 -16.22 13.65
C MET A 299 -2.31 -15.04 13.70
N CYS A 300 -1.80 -14.75 14.90
CA CYS A 300 -0.72 -13.78 15.09
C CYS A 300 0.60 -14.38 14.59
N CYS A 301 1.35 -13.59 13.81
CA CYS A 301 2.81 -13.68 13.76
C CYS A 301 3.38 -12.56 14.62
#